data_AF-A0AAD6Z6G4-F1
#
_entry.id   AF-A0AAD6Z6G4-F1
#
_cell.length_a   1.000
_cell.length_b   1.000
_cell.length_c   1.000
_cell.angle_alpha   90.00
_cell.angle_beta   90.00
_cell.angle_gamma   90.00
#
_symmetry.space_group_name_H-M   'P 1'
#
loop_
_entity.id
_entity.type
_entity.pdbx_description
1 polymer ?
#
loop_
_entity_poly.entity_id
_entity_poly.type
_entity_poly.pdbx_seq_one_letter_code
_entity_poly.pdbx_strand_id
1 'polypeptide(L)' 'SPEIATSAAFRKSALSKPQFTSKLRCVGIDEAHCVSLWGGSFRPDYTNLGVLRGRIPSNVPFVAASATLPEYILDDV' A
#
# COMPACT_ATOMS: atom_id res chain seq x y z
N SER A 1 2.84 9.07 -1.58
CA SER A 1 3.95 8.28 -1.02
C SER A 1 3.43 7.43 0.13
N PRO A 2 4.18 6.41 0.60
CA PRO A 2 3.76 5.53 1.69
C PRO A 2 3.43 6.25 3.02
N GLU A 3 4.19 7.30 3.33
CA GLU A 3 4.03 8.09 4.57
C GLU A 3 2.70 8.86 4.56
N ILE A 4 2.34 9.44 3.42
CA ILE A 4 1.06 10.16 3.26
C ILE A 4 -0.09 9.17 3.31
N ALA A 5 0.02 8.03 2.63
CA ALA A 5 -1.04 7.02 2.57
C ALA A 5 -1.41 6.48 3.96
N THR A 6 -0.41 6.32 4.84
CA THR A 6 -0.61 5.82 6.21
C THR A 6 -0.95 6.92 7.23
N SER A 7 -0.78 8.20 6.86
CA SER A 7 -0.98 9.36 7.75
C SER A 7 -2.41 9.52 8.27
N ALA A 8 -2.54 10.09 9.47
CA ALA A 8 -3.82 10.46 10.04
C ALA A 8 -4.55 11.56 9.23
N ALA A 9 -3.78 12.46 8.62
CA ALA A 9 -4.32 13.53 7.78
C ALA A 9 -5.05 12.98 6.56
N PHE A 10 -4.42 12.07 5.80
CA PHE A 10 -5.03 11.42 4.64
C PHE A 10 -6.23 10.56 5.02
N ARG A 11 -6.15 9.84 6.15
CA ARG A 11 -7.30 9.10 6.68
C ARG A 11 -8.51 10.02 6.89
N LYS A 12 -8.32 11.15 7.58
CA LYS A 12 -9.39 12.09 7.90
C LYS A 12 -9.94 12.80 6.66
N SER A 13 -9.08 13.18 5.72
CA SER A 13 -9.47 13.95 4.53
C SER A 13 -10.09 13.09 3.44
N ALA A 14 -9.68 11.83 3.29
CA ALA A 14 -10.11 10.94 2.21
C ALA A 14 -10.76 9.65 2.71
N LEU A 15 -10.03 8.78 3.42
CA LEU A 15 -10.51 7.41 3.72
C LEU A 15 -11.72 7.36 4.66
N SER A 16 -11.92 8.38 5.50
CA SER A 16 -13.12 8.51 6.34
C SER A 16 -14.31 9.14 5.63
N LYS A 17 -14.22 9.49 4.34
CA LYS A 17 -15.29 10.11 3.56
C LYS A 17 -16.00 9.05 2.70
N PRO A 18 -17.28 8.72 2.96
CA PRO A 18 -18.02 7.77 2.14
C PRO A 18 -18.09 8.15 0.66
N GLN A 19 -18.10 9.44 0.35
CA GLN A 19 -18.11 9.94 -1.03
C GLN A 19 -16.83 9.60 -1.80
N PHE A 20 -15.71 9.44 -1.08
CA PHE A 20 -14.44 9.02 -1.64
C PHE A 20 -14.37 7.49 -1.70
N THR A 21 -14.62 6.79 -0.59
CA THR A 21 -14.45 5.33 -0.51
C THR A 21 -15.43 4.55 -1.38
N SER A 22 -16.67 5.03 -1.57
CA SER A 22 -17.64 4.42 -2.49
C SER A 22 -17.20 4.43 -3.96
N LYS A 23 -16.28 5.33 -4.33
CA LYS A 23 -15.74 5.45 -5.69
C LYS A 23 -14.39 4.77 -5.87
N LEU A 24 -13.78 4.26 -4.80
CA LEU A 24 -12.50 3.60 -4.87
C LEU A 24 -12.64 2.23 -5.55
N ARG A 25 -11.81 1.97 -6.56
CA ARG A 25 -11.90 0.76 -7.40
C ARG A 25 -10.68 -0.15 -7.32
N CYS A 26 -9.53 0.39 -6.93
CA CYS A 26 -8.28 -0.34 -6.83
C CYS A 26 -7.28 0.45 -5.98
N VAL A 27 -6.36 -0.24 -5.32
CA VAL A 27 -5.15 0.32 -4.71
C VAL A 27 -3.95 -0.27 -5.42
N GLY A 28 -3.17 0.56 -6.10
CA GLY A 28 -1.88 0.17 -6.66
C GLY A 28 -0.75 0.49 -5.70
N ILE A 29 0.14 -0.48 -5.45
CA ILE A 29 1.41 -0.31 -4.75
C ILE A 29 2.51 -0.49 -5.77
N ASP A 30 3.17 0.60 -6.11
CA ASP A 30 4.31 0.61 -7.04
C ASP A 30 5.63 0.44 -6.27
N GLU A 31 6.61 -0.16 -6.92
CA GLU A 31 7.89 -0.57 -6.34
C GLU A 31 7.74 -1.44 -5.08
N ALA A 32 6.88 -2.46 -5.15
CA ALA A 32 6.58 -3.34 -4.04
C ALA A 32 7.81 -4.02 -3.40
N HIS A 33 8.89 -4.20 -4.16
CA HIS A 33 10.16 -4.75 -3.65
C HIS A 33 10.77 -3.93 -2.49
N CYS A 34 10.38 -2.67 -2.32
CA CYS A 34 10.84 -1.80 -1.24
C CYS A 34 10.46 -2.30 0.17
N VAL A 35 9.51 -3.25 0.29
CA VAL A 35 9.12 -3.83 1.58
C VAL A 35 10.18 -4.78 2.14
N SER A 36 11.01 -5.38 1.29
CA SER A 36 12.00 -6.38 1.71
C SER A 36 13.37 -5.75 1.98
N LEU A 37 13.96 -6.10 3.13
CA LEU A 37 15.33 -5.72 3.51
C LEU A 37 16.37 -6.24 2.50
N TRP A 38 16.07 -7.35 1.84
CA TRP A 38 16.96 -8.03 0.90
C TRP A 38 16.79 -7.56 -0.55
N GLY A 39 15.90 -6.58 -0.78
CA GLY A 39 15.60 -6.01 -2.10
C GLY A 39 16.50 -4.89 -2.57
N GLY A 40 17.57 -4.56 -1.83
CA GLY A 40 18.53 -3.51 -2.20
C GLY A 40 18.02 -2.07 -2.09
N SER A 41 16.70 -1.87 -2.06
CA SER A 41 16.01 -0.57 -2.00
C SER A 41 15.00 -0.52 -0.84
N PHE A 42 15.32 -1.16 0.29
CA PHE A 42 14.41 -1.23 1.42
C PHE A 42 13.98 0.16 1.90
N ARG A 43 12.67 0.34 2.05
CA ARG A 43 12.07 1.56 2.60
C ARG A 43 11.10 1.19 3.72
N PRO A 44 11.44 1.46 5.00
CA PRO A 44 10.61 1.08 6.15
C PRO A 44 9.15 1.50 6.04
N ASP A 45 8.85 2.64 5.42
CA ASP A 45 7.48 3.14 5.28
C ASP A 45 6.56 2.22 4.46
N TYR A 46 7.11 1.38 3.57
CA TYR A 46 6.33 0.39 2.82
C TYR A 46 5.76 -0.70 3.73
N THR A 47 6.46 -1.07 4.80
CA THR A 47 5.99 -2.09 5.77
C THR A 47 4.69 -1.68 6.47
N ASN A 48 4.44 -0.37 6.58
CA ASN A 48 3.24 0.17 7.20
C ASN A 48 2.04 0.25 6.23
N LEU A 49 2.19 -0.06 4.94
CA LEU A 49 1.09 0.00 3.98
C LEU A 49 -0.01 -1.04 4.26
N GLY A 50 0.33 -2.14 4.93
CA GLY A 50 -0.64 -3.18 5.31
C GLY A 50 -1.83 -2.66 6.11
N VAL A 51 -1.66 -1.57 6.88
CA VAL A 51 -2.76 -0.93 7.65
C VAL A 51 -3.91 -0.46 6.76
N LEU A 52 -3.64 -0.20 5.47
CA LEU A 52 -4.66 0.25 4.52
C LEU A 52 -5.72 -0.81 4.28
N ARG A 53 -5.39 -2.11 4.39
CA ARG A 53 -6.35 -3.21 4.24
C ARG A 53 -7.47 -3.17 5.29
N GLY A 54 -7.19 -2.63 6.48
CA GLY A 54 -8.20 -2.42 7.54
C GLY A 54 -8.94 -1.07 7.44
N ARG A 55 -8.48 -0.15 6.58
CA ARG A 55 -9.05 1.21 6.42
C ARG A 55 -9.86 1.37 5.13
N ILE A 56 -9.65 0.49 4.16
CA ILE A 56 -10.25 0.51 2.84
C ILE A 56 -11.34 -0.57 2.77
N PRO A 57 -12.46 -0.35 2.05
CA PRO A 57 -13.48 -1.37 1.89
C PRO A 57 -12.92 -2.68 1.34
N SER A 58 -13.35 -3.81 1.90
CA SER A 58 -12.81 -5.14 1.60
C SER A 58 -13.01 -5.58 0.13
N ASN A 59 -13.97 -4.96 -0.58
CA ASN A 59 -14.23 -5.23 -1.98
C ASN A 59 -13.29 -4.50 -2.95
N VAL A 60 -12.38 -3.65 -2.45
CA VAL A 60 -11.39 -2.95 -3.27
C VAL A 60 -10.12 -3.80 -3.41
N PRO A 61 -9.75 -4.22 -4.62
CA PRO A 61 -8.53 -5.01 -4.84
C PRO A 61 -7.26 -4.18 -4.59
N PHE A 62 -6.21 -4.86 -4.15
CA PHE A 62 -4.86 -4.34 -4.03
C PHE A 62 -3.98 -5.01 -5.10
N VAL A 63 -3.23 -4.21 -5.85
CA VAL A 63 -2.29 -4.67 -6.87
C VAL A 63 -0.91 -4.18 -6.49
N ALA A 64 0.02 -5.11 -6.29
CA ALA A 64 1.43 -4.81 -6.09
C ALA A 64 2.17 -4.98 -7.42
N ALA A 65 2.96 -3.98 -7.80
CA ALA A 65 3.74 -3.98 -9.04
C ALA A 65 5.19 -3.62 -8.73
N SER A 66 6.12 -4.26 -9.43
CA SER A 66 7.52 -3.87 -9.45
C SER A 66 8.24 -4.48 -10.66
N ALA A 67 9.29 -3.80 -11.13
CA ALA A 67 10.16 -4.33 -12.18
C ALA A 67 11.08 -5.47 -11.68
N THR A 68 11.44 -5.47 -10.41
CA THR A 68 12.37 -6.43 -9.78
C THR A 68 11.70 -7.11 -8.60
N LEU A 69 11.21 -8.33 -8.81
CA LEU A 69 10.51 -9.11 -7.78
C LEU A 69 10.94 -10.59 -7.81
N PRO A 70 12.18 -10.92 -7.40
CA PRO A 70 12.62 -12.30 -7.25
C PRO A 70 11.78 -13.05 -6.20
N GLU A 71 11.71 -14.37 -6.29
CA GLU A 71 10.83 -15.21 -5.45
C GLU A 71 10.97 -14.94 -3.95
N TYR A 72 12.19 -14.78 -3.44
CA TYR A 72 12.41 -14.52 -2.01
C TYR A 72 11.90 -13.14 -1.53
N ILE A 73 11.65 -12.19 -2.43
CA ILE A 73 11.02 -10.89 -2.13
C ILE A 73 9.50 -10.99 -2.30
N LEU A 74 9.03 -11.85 -3.21
CA LEU A 74 7.61 -12.07 -3.42
C LEU A 74 6.92 -12.57 -2.15
N ASP A 75 7.59 -13.41 -1.36
CA ASP A 75 7.08 -13.90 -0.07
C ASP A 75 6.92 -12.77 0.98
N ASP A 76 7.66 -11.66 0.84
CA ASP A 76 7.60 -10.50 1.75
C ASP A 76 6.50 -9.48 1.35
N VAL A 77 5.93 -9.57 0.14
CA VAL A 77 4.94 -8.62 -0.43
C VAL A 77 3.50 -9.07 -0.19
#